data_AF-A0A934J223-F1
#
_entry.id   AF-A0A934J223-F1
#
_cell.length_a   1.000
_cell.length_b   1.000
_cell.length_c   1.000
_cell.angle_alpha   90.00
_cell.angle_beta   90.00
_cell.angle_gamma   90.00
#
_symmetry.space_group_name_H-M   'P 1'
#
loop_
_entity.id
_entity.type
_entity.pdbx_description
1 polymer ?
#
loop_
_entity_poly.entity_id
_entity_poly.type
_entity_poly.pdbx_seq_one_letter_code
_entity_poly.pdbx_strand_id
1 'polypeptide(L)'
;MFKKIHLLLILTILVTLFVQPLNSMAHSIAIKPLTVQTKKTTSSITLSWSQLGSHYKVFKEGRLIGETKKNTFIDNGVKPDELVKYFIAAFDGDKLIETVRISTKAQSDIRETLISGTRTAPDMTTESVASSNYIVLSWPEIPDDDSIYEIYRDGKFIANISGRNFVDSDLAPNTTYRYSIIGTKKLSENEINAIKEEMDKNGLSYEELDELEHTYESIKFVKTLDNDPEKNLENAPLNEANLITTNSTSPPYFSFRYLTFIPDYRVDNPIPGGGNTYFLGNNRNFNVLAFNNSKTEQNIDIEFDQPNNSTYGHRVRNDSTTLVDENNNVIETRTANCTTSNGGFDLFLYNPHSFGANAKKFGAGTDCGIPFGPSFAPNINYGYDGWIERDGDWRVAGSHDQAPSHELYIYKRSTSSYTTIFQTSAKRKSNGKVDFDYLWPFMPNKHFDISG
;
A
#
# COMPACT_ATOMS: atom_id res chain seq x y z
N MET A 1 -96.49 14.77 22.73
CA MET A 1 -97.14 13.48 22.40
C MET A 1 -96.03 12.51 21.99
N PHE A 2 -95.96 11.33 22.63
CA PHE A 2 -95.32 10.04 22.27
C PHE A 2 -94.45 9.97 20.97
N LYS A 3 -93.36 9.21 20.80
CA LYS A 3 -92.71 8.07 21.48
C LYS A 3 -91.40 7.75 20.70
N LYS A 4 -90.46 7.13 21.41
CA LYS A 4 -89.27 6.32 21.04
C LYS A 4 -89.17 5.75 19.61
N ILE A 5 -87.93 5.57 19.12
CA ILE A 5 -87.34 4.26 18.75
C ILE A 5 -85.81 4.35 18.80
N HIS A 6 -85.18 3.32 19.37
CA HIS A 6 -83.74 3.08 19.42
C HIS A 6 -83.23 2.49 18.10
N LEU A 7 -82.01 2.85 17.69
CA LEU A 7 -81.16 1.92 16.93
C LEU A 7 -79.71 2.00 17.44
N LEU A 8 -79.25 0.85 17.90
CA LEU A 8 -77.88 0.54 18.31
C LEU A 8 -76.95 0.66 17.11
N LEU A 9 -75.85 1.40 17.21
CA LEU A 9 -74.69 1.23 16.32
C LEU A 9 -73.46 0.96 17.19
N ILE A 10 -72.96 -0.27 17.10
CA ILE A 10 -71.74 -0.73 17.75
C ILE A 10 -70.57 -0.10 17.00
N LEU A 11 -69.81 0.79 17.65
CA LEU A 11 -68.54 1.30 17.13
C LEU A 11 -67.40 0.64 17.91
N THR A 12 -66.77 -0.36 17.31
CA THR A 12 -65.50 -0.94 17.77
C THR A 12 -64.39 0.09 17.64
N ILE A 13 -63.92 0.62 18.78
CA ILE A 13 -62.73 1.46 18.85
C ILE A 13 -61.51 0.54 18.95
N LEU A 14 -60.74 0.46 17.86
CA LEU A 14 -59.44 -0.21 17.82
C LEU A 14 -58.41 0.71 18.50
N VAL A 15 -58.05 0.41 19.75
CA VAL A 15 -56.97 1.12 20.46
C VAL A 15 -55.63 0.55 19.99
N THR A 16 -54.98 1.23 19.06
CA THR A 16 -53.56 0.98 18.76
C THR A 16 -52.70 1.62 19.85
N LEU A 17 -52.17 0.79 20.74
CA LEU A 17 -51.10 1.15 21.68
C LEU A 17 -49.84 1.50 20.89
N PHE A 18 -49.59 2.79 20.70
CA PHE A 18 -48.29 3.31 20.29
C PHE A 18 -47.35 3.19 21.50
N VAL A 19 -46.62 2.08 21.60
CA VAL A 19 -45.45 2.01 22.48
C VAL A 19 -44.34 2.76 21.75
N GLN A 20 -44.15 4.04 22.10
CA GLN A 20 -42.92 4.71 21.70
C GLN A 20 -41.76 4.08 22.47
N PRO A 21 -40.67 3.66 21.81
CA PRO A 21 -39.48 3.27 22.54
C PRO A 21 -39.02 4.50 23.32
N LEU A 22 -38.78 4.34 24.63
CA LEU A 22 -37.97 5.30 25.36
C LEU A 22 -36.61 5.33 24.67
N ASN A 23 -36.38 6.34 23.84
CA ASN A 23 -35.03 6.72 23.45
C ASN A 23 -34.33 7.11 24.75
N SER A 24 -33.56 6.19 25.32
CA SER A 24 -32.50 6.60 26.22
C SER A 24 -31.60 7.50 25.38
N MET A 25 -31.56 8.78 25.70
CA MET A 25 -30.47 9.62 25.25
C MET A 25 -29.23 9.12 25.97
N ALA A 26 -28.59 8.10 25.40
CA ALA A 26 -27.19 7.85 25.65
C ALA A 26 -26.47 9.12 25.21
N HIS A 27 -26.05 9.92 26.19
CA HIS A 27 -25.09 10.99 25.96
C HIS A 27 -23.84 10.29 25.42
N SER A 28 -23.64 10.32 24.10
CA SER A 28 -22.34 10.06 23.51
C SER A 28 -21.44 11.16 24.07
N ILE A 29 -20.68 10.83 25.12
CA ILE A 29 -19.51 11.63 25.46
C ILE A 29 -18.60 11.42 24.26
N ALA A 30 -18.48 12.44 23.40
CA ALA A 30 -17.43 12.48 22.41
C ALA A 30 -16.10 12.44 23.17
N ILE A 31 -15.55 11.24 23.34
CA ILE A 31 -14.21 11.07 23.90
C ILE A 31 -13.29 11.74 22.90
N LYS A 32 -12.67 12.85 23.30
CA LYS A 32 -11.71 13.55 22.47
C LYS A 32 -10.56 12.56 22.20
N PRO A 33 -10.27 12.21 20.93
CA PRO A 33 -9.28 11.20 20.62
C PRO A 33 -7.91 11.65 21.15
N LEU A 34 -7.17 10.69 21.71
CA LEU A 34 -5.77 10.90 22.05
C LEU A 34 -5.00 11.15 20.74
N THR A 35 -4.77 12.42 20.44
CA THR A 35 -4.11 12.86 19.22
C THR A 35 -2.61 12.82 19.48
N VAL A 36 -1.87 12.07 18.67
CA VAL A 36 -0.41 11.94 18.80
C VAL A 36 0.26 12.61 17.60
N GLN A 37 1.35 13.32 17.87
CA GLN A 37 2.25 13.89 16.88
C GLN A 37 3.64 13.31 17.09
N THR A 38 4.37 13.11 16.00
CA THR A 38 5.75 12.64 16.04
C THR A 38 6.70 13.71 15.49
N LYS A 39 7.87 13.84 16.12
CA LYS A 39 9.01 14.58 15.57
C LYS A 39 10.18 13.62 15.45
N LYS A 40 10.74 13.52 14.25
CA LYS A 40 11.69 12.47 13.88
C LYS A 40 13.05 13.06 13.58
N THR A 41 14.07 12.28 13.87
CA THR A 41 15.45 12.47 13.42
C THR A 41 15.99 11.11 12.98
N THR A 42 17.24 11.05 12.56
CA THR A 42 17.92 9.79 12.20
C THR A 42 18.21 8.89 13.41
N SER A 43 18.10 9.42 14.64
CA SER A 43 18.47 8.70 15.87
C SER A 43 17.49 8.83 17.04
N SER A 44 16.41 9.60 16.87
CA SER A 44 15.37 9.77 17.89
C SER A 44 13.99 10.01 17.30
N ILE A 45 12.97 9.57 18.05
CA ILE A 45 11.55 9.90 17.80
C ILE A 45 10.97 10.50 19.07
N THR A 46 10.43 11.71 18.95
CA THR A 46 9.68 12.38 20.01
C THR A 46 8.19 12.20 19.76
N LEU A 47 7.50 11.59 20.71
CA LEU A 47 6.05 11.46 20.75
C LEU A 47 5.47 12.58 21.60
N SER A 48 4.44 13.26 21.13
CA SER A 48 3.68 14.26 21.88
C SER A 48 2.18 14.03 21.70
N TRP A 49 1.39 14.15 22.76
CA TRP A 49 -0.04 13.81 22.70
C TRP A 49 -0.95 14.71 23.53
N SER A 50 -2.23 14.75 23.17
CA SER A 50 -3.25 15.51 23.92
C SER A 50 -3.43 15.00 25.35
N GLN A 51 -3.71 15.89 26.31
CA GLN A 51 -3.93 15.49 27.70
C GLN A 51 -5.26 14.76 27.87
N LEU A 52 -5.19 13.54 28.38
CA LEU A 52 -6.34 12.67 28.60
C LEU A 52 -6.31 11.97 29.98
N GLY A 53 -5.13 11.67 30.51
CA GLY A 53 -4.93 11.03 31.82
C GLY A 53 -3.98 11.78 32.75
N SER A 54 -3.85 11.27 33.98
CA SER A 54 -2.90 11.75 35.00
C SER A 54 -1.49 11.17 34.85
N HIS A 55 -1.34 10.01 34.20
CA HIS A 55 -0.05 9.47 33.79
C HIS A 55 -0.16 8.55 32.57
N TYR A 56 0.99 8.22 31.97
CA TYR A 56 1.09 7.44 30.74
C TYR A 56 2.21 6.41 30.83
N LYS A 57 1.99 5.25 30.23
CA LYS A 57 3.02 4.22 29.99
C LYS A 57 3.29 4.13 28.49
N VAL A 58 4.56 4.16 28.10
CA VAL A 58 5.00 4.13 26.71
C VAL A 58 5.79 2.86 26.45
N PHE A 59 5.39 2.14 25.42
CA PHE A 59 5.98 0.88 24.99
C PHE A 59 6.49 1.03 23.55
N LYS A 60 7.62 0.38 23.24
CA LYS A 60 8.15 0.22 21.88
C LYS A 60 8.29 -1.26 21.59
N GLU A 61 7.73 -1.71 20.46
CA GLU A 61 7.65 -3.13 20.11
C GLU A 61 7.13 -4.01 21.26
N GLY A 62 6.15 -3.48 21.99
CA GLY A 62 5.55 -4.09 23.19
C GLY A 62 6.37 -3.95 24.47
N ARG A 63 7.67 -3.59 24.44
CA ARG A 63 8.47 -3.45 25.66
C ARG A 63 8.20 -2.11 26.33
N LEU A 64 7.96 -2.09 27.64
CA LEU A 64 7.87 -0.83 28.39
C LEU A 64 9.21 -0.10 28.34
N ILE A 65 9.21 1.09 27.73
CA ILE A 65 10.39 1.96 27.62
C ILE A 65 10.33 3.17 28.55
N GLY A 66 9.16 3.46 29.14
CA GLY A 66 9.08 4.37 30.27
C GLY A 66 7.67 4.75 30.69
N GLU A 67 7.60 5.46 31.82
CA GLU A 67 6.37 6.03 32.38
C GLU A 67 6.56 7.55 32.55
N THR A 68 5.51 8.32 32.30
CA THR A 68 5.58 9.79 32.36
C THR A 68 4.25 10.41 32.79
N LYS A 69 4.32 11.51 33.54
CA LYS A 69 3.17 12.41 33.80
C LYS A 69 3.08 13.53 32.78
N LYS A 70 4.11 13.69 31.93
CA LYS A 70 4.13 14.67 30.85
C LYS A 70 3.45 14.09 29.62
N ASN A 71 2.96 14.98 28.77
CA ASN A 71 2.34 14.71 27.48
C ASN A 71 3.34 14.47 26.35
N THR A 72 4.55 14.02 26.69
CA THR A 72 5.64 13.82 25.75
C THR A 72 6.58 12.74 26.23
N PHE A 73 7.16 12.01 25.27
CA PHE A 73 8.18 11.01 25.48
C PHE A 73 9.19 11.05 24.32
N ILE A 74 10.48 10.92 24.64
CA ILE A 74 11.55 10.89 23.64
C ILE A 74 12.20 9.51 23.67
N ASP A 75 12.08 8.78 22.58
CA ASP A 75 12.82 7.56 22.33
C ASP A 75 14.14 7.90 21.63
N ASN A 76 15.26 7.66 22.32
CA ASN A 76 16.61 7.85 21.78
C ASN A 76 17.18 6.48 21.43
N GLY A 77 17.75 6.34 20.23
CA GLY A 77 18.37 5.09 19.78
C GLY A 77 17.58 4.33 18.71
N VAL A 78 16.64 4.99 18.02
CA VAL A 78 16.15 4.49 16.74
C VAL A 78 17.26 4.58 15.69
N LYS A 79 17.20 3.73 14.68
CA LYS A 79 18.09 3.77 13.51
C LYS A 79 17.42 4.49 12.36
N PRO A 80 18.21 5.03 11.40
CA PRO A 80 17.66 5.60 10.19
C PRO A 80 16.75 4.60 9.45
N ASP A 81 15.64 5.09 8.91
CA ASP A 81 14.61 4.30 8.22
C ASP A 81 13.96 3.15 9.04
N GLU A 82 14.23 3.04 10.34
CA GLU A 82 13.57 2.06 11.21
C GLU A 82 12.06 2.36 11.27
N LEU A 83 11.23 1.38 10.87
CA LEU A 83 9.80 1.41 11.18
C LEU A 83 9.65 1.09 12.66
N VAL A 84 8.89 1.91 13.38
CA VAL A 84 8.74 1.75 14.82
C VAL A 84 7.26 1.79 15.20
N LYS A 85 6.88 0.84 16.05
CA LYS A 85 5.57 0.80 16.69
C LYS A 85 5.68 1.21 18.14
N TYR A 86 4.90 2.23 18.48
CA TYR A 86 4.69 2.60 19.87
C TYR A 86 3.28 2.22 20.33
N PHE A 87 3.16 1.94 21.62
CA PHE A 87 1.89 1.83 22.30
C PHE A 87 1.90 2.76 23.50
N ILE A 88 0.88 3.61 23.62
CA ILE A 88 0.71 4.53 24.74
C ILE A 88 -0.57 4.15 25.46
N ALA A 89 -0.44 3.82 26.75
CA ALA A 89 -1.57 3.62 27.65
C ALA A 89 -1.72 4.84 28.56
N ALA A 90 -2.90 5.46 28.53
CA ALA A 90 -3.26 6.60 29.36
C ALA A 90 -4.08 6.15 30.57
N PHE A 91 -3.73 6.64 31.75
CA PHE A 91 -4.36 6.26 33.01
C PHE A 91 -4.89 7.48 33.76
N ASP A 92 -6.03 7.32 34.43
CA ASP A 92 -6.51 8.25 35.45
C ASP A 92 -6.56 7.58 36.83
N GLY A 93 -5.60 7.93 37.70
CA GLY A 93 -5.30 7.08 38.86
C GLY A 93 -4.85 5.70 38.38
N ASP A 94 -5.40 4.63 38.95
CA ASP A 94 -5.11 3.25 38.52
C ASP A 94 -5.98 2.77 37.36
N LYS A 95 -6.95 3.60 36.92
CA LYS A 95 -7.89 3.23 35.86
C LYS A 95 -7.27 3.50 34.49
N LEU A 96 -7.18 2.47 33.67
CA LEU A 96 -6.87 2.60 32.25
C LEU A 96 -8.06 3.24 31.51
N ILE A 97 -7.80 4.32 30.77
CA ILE A 97 -8.85 5.11 30.13
C ILE A 97 -8.75 5.14 28.61
N GLU A 98 -7.56 4.97 28.04
CA GLU A 98 -7.35 4.99 26.59
C GLU A 98 -6.03 4.32 26.24
N THR A 99 -5.97 3.73 25.06
CA THR A 99 -4.74 3.20 24.48
C THR A 99 -4.64 3.55 23.01
N VAL A 100 -3.46 3.97 22.58
CA VAL A 100 -3.18 4.20 21.16
C VAL A 100 -1.95 3.45 20.71
N ARG A 101 -2.01 2.91 19.50
CA ARG A 101 -0.84 2.44 18.75
C ARG A 101 -0.41 3.49 17.76
N ILE A 102 0.89 3.68 17.62
CA ILE A 102 1.49 4.59 16.65
C ILE A 102 2.41 3.77 15.77
N SER A 103 2.19 3.80 14.45
CA SER A 103 3.15 3.30 13.46
C SER A 103 3.76 4.49 12.74
N THR A 104 5.08 4.60 12.84
CA THR A 104 5.85 5.70 12.25
C THR A 104 7.22 5.19 11.79
N LYS A 105 8.03 6.08 11.19
CA LYS A 105 9.37 5.76 10.70
C LYS A 105 10.37 6.81 11.16
N ALA A 106 11.57 6.39 11.56
CA ALA A 106 12.69 7.29 11.78
C ALA A 106 13.11 7.98 10.46
N GLN A 107 13.80 9.11 10.55
CA GLN A 107 14.27 9.82 9.36
C GLN A 107 15.37 9.01 8.67
N SER A 108 15.35 8.93 7.34
CA SER A 108 16.45 8.31 6.57
C SER A 108 17.76 9.10 6.70
N ASP A 109 18.88 8.39 6.69
CA ASP A 109 20.24 8.95 6.60
C ASP A 109 20.86 8.80 5.21
N ILE A 110 20.15 8.11 4.29
CA ILE A 110 20.61 7.84 2.94
C ILE A 110 20.36 9.07 2.08
N ARG A 111 21.42 9.58 1.45
CA ARG A 111 21.27 10.51 0.33
C ARG A 111 20.99 9.67 -0.92
N GLU A 112 19.78 9.78 -1.47
CA GLU A 112 19.42 9.12 -2.73
C GLU A 112 20.50 9.39 -3.79
N THR A 113 21.23 8.34 -4.17
CA THR A 113 22.15 8.39 -5.31
C THR A 113 21.43 7.69 -6.44
N LEU A 114 21.05 8.46 -7.46
CA LEU A 114 20.44 8.00 -8.70
C LEU A 114 21.30 6.88 -9.29
N ILE A 115 20.90 5.62 -9.09
CA ILE A 115 21.44 4.52 -9.89
C ILE A 115 20.65 4.52 -11.19
N SER A 116 21.31 5.03 -12.23
CA SER A 116 21.02 4.87 -13.66
C SER A 116 19.57 4.50 -14.01
N GLY A 117 18.70 5.50 -14.15
CA GLY A 117 17.44 5.39 -14.90
C GLY A 117 16.18 5.05 -14.10
N THR A 118 16.27 4.40 -12.94
CA THR A 118 15.08 4.17 -12.09
C THR A 118 14.99 5.23 -11.00
N ARG A 119 14.09 6.20 -11.22
CA ARG A 119 13.76 7.28 -10.30
C ARG A 119 13.20 6.69 -9.00
N THR A 120 13.97 6.71 -7.91
CA THR A 120 13.45 6.39 -6.57
C THR A 120 12.28 7.31 -6.28
N ALA A 121 11.12 6.73 -5.93
CA ALA A 121 9.94 7.53 -5.61
C ALA A 121 10.22 8.35 -4.33
N PRO A 122 9.69 9.58 -4.22
CA PRO A 122 9.80 10.35 -2.99
C PRO A 122 9.26 9.52 -1.81
N ASP A 123 9.89 9.68 -0.64
CA ASP A 123 9.45 8.99 0.58
C ASP A 123 8.06 9.47 1.01
N MET A 124 7.02 8.72 0.66
CA MET A 124 5.61 9.02 0.93
C MET A 124 5.10 8.29 2.20
N THR A 125 6.01 7.99 3.14
CA THR A 125 5.69 7.13 4.30
C THR A 125 4.55 7.71 5.14
N THR A 126 3.45 6.96 5.21
CA THR A 126 2.28 7.26 6.03
C THR A 126 2.45 6.87 7.49
N GLU A 127 2.05 7.78 8.38
CA GLU A 127 1.91 7.56 9.82
C GLU A 127 0.47 7.22 10.17
N SER A 128 0.31 6.45 11.25
CA SER A 128 -1.01 6.15 11.78
C SER A 128 -1.00 6.15 13.31
N VAL A 129 -2.10 6.65 13.88
CA VAL A 129 -2.46 6.53 15.29
C VAL A 129 -3.77 5.80 15.37
N ALA A 130 -3.83 4.78 16.20
CA ALA A 130 -4.91 3.82 16.16
C ALA A 130 -5.41 3.52 17.58
N SER A 131 -6.71 3.69 17.80
CA SER A 131 -7.42 3.28 19.02
C SER A 131 -8.48 2.22 18.68
N SER A 132 -9.28 1.86 19.69
CA SER A 132 -10.38 0.90 19.62
C SER A 132 -11.49 1.25 18.62
N ASN A 133 -11.71 2.54 18.38
CA ASN A 133 -12.85 3.04 17.61
C ASN A 133 -12.49 4.18 16.65
N TYR A 134 -11.21 4.54 16.52
CA TYR A 134 -10.77 5.55 15.57
C TYR A 134 -9.36 5.27 15.05
N ILE A 135 -9.09 5.76 13.84
CA ILE A 135 -7.77 5.79 13.22
C ILE A 135 -7.50 7.22 12.75
N VAL A 136 -6.34 7.75 13.13
CA VAL A 136 -5.78 8.98 12.56
C VAL A 136 -4.70 8.58 11.59
N LEU A 137 -4.80 9.06 10.36
CA LEU A 137 -3.76 8.94 9.35
C LEU A 137 -3.08 10.30 9.16
N SER A 138 -1.78 10.28 8.93
CA SER A 138 -1.03 11.47 8.54
C SER A 138 0.00 11.08 7.49
N TRP A 139 0.13 11.88 6.45
CA TRP A 139 1.02 11.61 5.33
C TRP A 139 1.91 12.82 5.04
N PRO A 140 3.08 12.61 4.42
CA PRO A 140 3.87 13.71 3.89
C PRO A 140 3.11 14.38 2.74
N GLU A 141 3.68 15.45 2.19
CA GLU A 141 3.15 16.04 0.96
C GLU A 141 3.29 15.03 -0.18
N ILE A 142 2.15 14.51 -0.64
CA ILE A 142 2.05 13.71 -1.86
C ILE A 142 1.77 14.71 -2.99
N PRO A 143 2.49 14.67 -4.13
CA PRO A 143 2.22 15.60 -5.20
C PRO A 143 0.78 15.48 -5.71
N ASP A 144 0.13 16.62 -5.88
CA ASP A 144 -1.24 16.79 -6.35
C ASP A 144 -1.38 18.16 -7.03
N ASP A 145 -2.56 18.46 -7.59
CA ASP A 145 -2.83 19.76 -8.22
C ASP A 145 -3.32 20.84 -7.25
N ASP A 146 -4.07 20.47 -6.21
CA ASP A 146 -4.86 21.40 -5.39
C ASP A 146 -4.85 21.08 -3.89
N SER A 147 -3.92 20.23 -3.45
CA SER A 147 -3.79 19.68 -2.10
C SER A 147 -4.99 18.89 -1.63
N ILE A 148 -5.76 18.32 -2.57
CA ILE A 148 -6.86 17.40 -2.29
C ILE A 148 -6.41 15.95 -2.49
N TYR A 149 -6.59 15.15 -1.45
CA TYR A 149 -6.33 13.72 -1.47
C TYR A 149 -7.63 12.92 -1.43
N GLU A 150 -7.74 11.92 -2.29
CA GLU A 150 -8.82 10.94 -2.22
C GLU A 150 -8.47 9.88 -1.18
N ILE A 151 -9.38 9.63 -0.25
CA ILE A 151 -9.24 8.63 0.81
C ILE A 151 -10.20 7.48 0.55
N TYR A 152 -9.65 6.27 0.51
CA TYR A 152 -10.40 5.03 0.39
C TYR A 152 -10.18 4.17 1.63
N ARG A 153 -11.24 3.51 2.11
CA ARG A 153 -11.19 2.47 3.14
C ARG A 153 -11.72 1.17 2.56
N ASP A 154 -10.91 0.12 2.63
CA ASP A 154 -11.19 -1.21 2.09
C ASP A 154 -11.63 -1.18 0.61
N GLY A 155 -10.96 -0.31 -0.16
CA GLY A 155 -11.22 -0.09 -1.58
C GLY A 155 -12.45 0.77 -1.90
N LYS A 156 -13.16 1.29 -0.90
CA LYS A 156 -14.30 2.20 -1.09
C LYS A 156 -13.90 3.63 -0.80
N PHE A 157 -14.26 4.54 -1.70
CA PHE A 157 -14.10 5.98 -1.49
C PHE A 157 -14.87 6.41 -0.23
N ILE A 158 -14.23 7.20 0.62
CA ILE A 158 -14.84 7.72 1.85
C ILE A 158 -14.73 9.24 2.01
N ALA A 159 -13.71 9.91 1.44
CA ALA A 159 -13.56 11.35 1.58
C ALA A 159 -12.58 11.96 0.55
N ASN A 160 -12.75 13.26 0.30
CA ASN A 160 -11.72 14.15 -0.24
C ASN A 160 -11.23 15.06 0.88
N ILE A 161 -9.91 15.14 1.06
CA ILE A 161 -9.31 15.88 2.18
C ILE A 161 -8.35 16.94 1.65
N SER A 162 -8.66 18.21 1.94
CA SER A 162 -7.74 19.33 1.75
C SER A 162 -6.82 19.44 2.98
N GLY A 163 -5.76 18.64 3.02
CA GLY A 163 -4.85 18.58 4.17
C GLY A 163 -4.15 17.23 4.31
N ARG A 164 -3.16 17.16 5.20
CA ARG A 164 -2.27 15.99 5.36
C ARG A 164 -2.61 15.09 6.54
N ASN A 165 -3.84 15.18 7.04
CA ASN A 165 -4.34 14.34 8.12
C ASN A 165 -5.81 13.99 7.89
N PHE A 166 -6.17 12.78 8.32
CA PHE A 166 -7.54 12.30 8.28
C PHE A 166 -7.85 11.53 9.56
N VAL A 167 -9.04 11.73 10.11
CA VAL A 167 -9.54 11.00 11.27
C VAL A 167 -10.76 10.21 10.84
N ASP A 168 -10.64 8.88 10.88
CA ASP A 168 -11.76 7.96 10.73
C ASP A 168 -12.25 7.53 12.11
N SER A 169 -13.52 7.75 12.42
CA SER A 169 -14.14 7.50 13.73
C SER A 169 -15.24 6.45 13.62
N ASP A 170 -15.76 6.02 14.77
CA ASP A 170 -16.85 5.03 14.86
C ASP A 170 -16.50 3.68 14.22
N LEU A 171 -15.21 3.31 14.26
CA LEU A 171 -14.71 2.05 13.78
C LEU A 171 -15.10 0.90 14.72
N ALA A 172 -15.41 -0.24 14.14
CA ALA A 172 -15.55 -1.47 14.92
C ALA A 172 -14.17 -1.87 15.50
N PRO A 173 -14.12 -2.23 16.79
CA PRO A 173 -12.89 -2.73 17.41
C PRO A 173 -12.45 -4.06 16.78
N ASN A 174 -11.18 -4.43 16.97
CA ASN A 174 -10.61 -5.70 16.51
C ASN A 174 -10.80 -5.96 15.01
N THR A 175 -10.88 -4.89 14.22
CA THR A 175 -11.09 -4.95 12.78
C THR A 175 -9.85 -4.42 12.06
N THR A 176 -9.46 -5.10 10.99
CA THR A 176 -8.40 -4.65 10.07
C THR A 176 -9.01 -3.72 9.04
N TYR A 177 -8.38 -2.56 8.84
CA TYR A 177 -8.78 -1.61 7.82
C TYR A 177 -7.61 -1.32 6.89
N ARG A 178 -7.88 -1.25 5.59
CA ARG A 178 -6.90 -0.83 4.60
C ARG A 178 -7.26 0.57 4.10
N TYR A 179 -6.32 1.51 4.20
CA TYR A 179 -6.51 2.86 3.69
C TYR A 179 -5.62 3.12 2.48
N SER A 180 -6.20 3.67 1.42
CA SER A 180 -5.45 4.25 0.30
C SER A 180 -5.66 5.76 0.32
N ILE A 181 -4.56 6.50 0.17
CA ILE A 181 -4.50 7.96 0.04
C ILE A 181 -3.92 8.22 -1.34
N ILE A 182 -4.71 8.81 -2.23
CA ILE A 182 -4.33 9.04 -3.63
C ILE A 182 -4.22 10.54 -3.86
N GLY A 183 -3.06 10.96 -4.38
CA GLY A 183 -2.83 12.29 -4.94
C GLY A 183 -2.65 12.16 -6.45
N THR A 184 -3.31 13.06 -7.20
CA THR A 184 -3.21 13.11 -8.66
C THR A 184 -2.69 14.47 -9.06
N LYS A 185 -1.66 14.47 -9.90
CA LYS A 185 -1.05 15.70 -10.41
C LYS A 185 -1.06 15.68 -11.93
N LYS A 186 -1.71 16.68 -12.53
CA LYS A 186 -1.63 16.92 -13.96
C LYS A 186 -0.23 17.38 -14.35
N LEU A 187 0.28 16.85 -15.46
CA LEU A 187 1.55 17.32 -15.99
C LEU A 187 1.42 18.76 -16.50
N SER A 188 2.50 19.53 -16.35
CA SER A 188 2.57 20.89 -16.90
C SER A 188 2.51 20.85 -18.43
N GLU A 189 2.06 21.95 -19.05
CA GLU A 189 2.03 22.07 -20.51
C GLU A 189 3.39 21.77 -21.15
N ASN A 190 4.49 22.15 -20.51
CA ASN A 190 5.85 21.88 -21.00
C ASN A 190 6.18 20.38 -20.98
N GLU A 191 5.82 19.67 -19.92
CA GLU A 191 6.03 18.22 -19.84
C GLU A 191 5.16 17.49 -20.87
N ILE A 192 3.90 17.90 -21.02
CA ILE A 192 2.99 17.37 -22.04
C ILE A 192 3.55 17.59 -23.45
N ASN A 193 4.08 18.79 -23.74
CA ASN A 193 4.66 19.09 -25.05
C ASN A 193 5.94 18.27 -25.30
N ALA A 194 6.79 18.07 -24.29
CA ALA A 194 7.96 17.19 -24.41
C ALA A 194 7.57 15.73 -24.71
N ILE A 195 6.50 15.23 -24.07
CA ILE A 195 5.94 13.90 -24.37
C ILE A 195 5.46 13.83 -25.81
N LYS A 196 4.69 14.83 -26.27
CA LYS A 196 4.20 14.88 -27.66
C LYS A 196 5.34 14.90 -28.68
N GLU A 197 6.40 15.66 -28.41
CA GLU A 197 7.60 15.66 -29.27
C GLU A 197 8.28 14.29 -29.33
N GLU A 198 8.39 13.57 -28.21
CA GLU A 198 8.94 12.21 -28.20
C GLU A 198 8.01 11.22 -28.92
N MET A 199 6.70 11.35 -28.75
CA MET A 199 5.73 10.54 -29.49
C MET A 199 5.83 10.76 -31.00
N ASP A 200 5.91 12.01 -31.44
CA ASP A 200 6.10 12.36 -32.86
C ASP A 200 7.41 11.78 -33.41
N LYS A 201 8.52 11.88 -32.67
CA LYS A 201 9.83 11.29 -33.06
C LYS A 201 9.75 9.78 -33.21
N ASN A 202 8.93 9.13 -32.37
CA ASN A 202 8.74 7.69 -32.39
C ASN A 202 7.56 7.26 -33.27
N GLY A 203 6.88 8.16 -33.99
CA GLY A 203 5.78 7.81 -34.89
C GLY A 203 4.51 7.30 -34.17
N LEU A 204 4.27 7.77 -32.95
CA LEU A 204 3.09 7.46 -32.14
C LEU A 204 2.05 8.57 -32.26
N SER A 205 0.76 8.20 -32.16
CA SER A 205 -0.35 9.16 -32.11
C SER A 205 -0.68 9.53 -30.67
N TYR A 206 -1.04 10.79 -30.43
CA TYR A 206 -1.52 11.28 -29.13
C TYR A 206 -3.02 11.66 -29.13
N GLU A 207 -3.80 11.20 -30.12
CA GLU A 207 -5.23 11.53 -30.25
C GLU A 207 -6.08 11.05 -29.07
N GLU A 208 -5.66 9.98 -28.39
CA GLU A 208 -6.38 9.36 -27.26
C GLU A 208 -5.65 9.51 -25.92
N LEU A 209 -4.64 10.39 -25.84
CA LEU A 209 -4.07 10.72 -24.55
C LEU A 209 -5.06 11.59 -23.79
N ASP A 210 -5.84 10.95 -22.92
CA ASP A 210 -6.51 11.61 -21.82
C ASP A 210 -5.52 12.53 -21.08
N GLU A 211 -6.03 13.51 -20.32
CA GLU A 211 -5.18 14.45 -19.58
C GLU A 211 -4.02 13.72 -18.89
N LEU A 212 -2.79 14.00 -19.35
CA LEU A 212 -1.62 13.27 -18.87
C LEU A 212 -1.39 13.64 -17.42
N GLU A 213 -1.37 12.61 -16.57
CA GLU A 213 -1.30 12.74 -15.13
C GLU A 213 -0.24 11.79 -14.54
N HIS A 214 0.41 12.26 -13.48
CA HIS A 214 1.07 11.40 -12.52
C HIS A 214 0.08 11.03 -11.42
N THR A 215 -0.13 9.73 -11.24
CA THR A 215 -0.88 9.21 -10.09
C THR A 215 0.10 8.75 -9.01
N TYR A 216 -0.04 9.32 -7.82
CA TYR A 216 0.71 8.96 -6.63
C TYR A 216 -0.22 8.27 -5.65
N GLU A 217 0.07 7.02 -5.31
CA GLU A 217 -0.76 6.24 -4.40
C GLU A 217 0.04 5.84 -3.15
N SER A 218 -0.37 6.33 -1.98
CA SER A 218 0.10 5.76 -0.72
C SER A 218 -0.95 4.80 -0.17
N ILE A 219 -0.56 3.57 0.16
CA ILE A 219 -1.47 2.59 0.77
C ILE A 219 -0.95 2.25 2.16
N LYS A 220 -1.71 2.58 3.20
CA LYS A 220 -1.45 2.13 4.56
C LYS A 220 -2.35 0.94 4.88
N PHE A 221 -1.74 -0.20 5.19
CA PHE A 221 -2.44 -1.29 5.85
C PHE A 221 -2.45 -1.04 7.35
N VAL A 222 -3.64 -0.89 7.93
CA VAL A 222 -3.82 -0.90 9.38
C VAL A 222 -4.22 -2.31 9.77
N LYS A 223 -3.19 -3.12 10.01
CA LYS A 223 -3.26 -4.52 10.45
C LYS A 223 -3.92 -4.59 11.83
N THR A 224 -5.02 -5.35 11.93
CA THR A 224 -5.86 -5.60 13.11
C THR A 224 -5.46 -4.84 14.38
N LEU A 225 -6.18 -3.79 14.72
CA LEU A 225 -5.99 -3.10 16.00
C LEU A 225 -6.69 -3.89 17.08
N ASP A 226 -5.95 -4.80 17.72
CA ASP A 226 -6.42 -5.51 18.90
C ASP A 226 -6.68 -4.48 20.00
N ASN A 227 -7.93 -4.12 20.24
CA ASN A 227 -8.29 -3.05 21.14
C ASN A 227 -8.33 -3.49 22.60
N ASP A 228 -7.96 -4.75 22.90
CA ASP A 228 -7.83 -5.22 24.26
C ASP A 228 -6.59 -4.56 24.92
N PRO A 229 -6.79 -3.55 25.77
CA PRO A 229 -5.69 -2.83 26.39
C PRO A 229 -4.89 -3.75 27.31
N GLU A 230 -5.55 -4.74 27.94
CA GLU A 230 -4.96 -5.68 28.89
C GLU A 230 -4.09 -6.68 28.16
N LYS A 231 -4.55 -7.20 27.01
CA LYS A 231 -3.74 -8.07 26.15
C LYS A 231 -2.47 -7.38 25.63
N ASN A 232 -2.48 -6.05 25.45
CA ASN A 232 -1.30 -5.28 25.05
C ASN A 232 -0.37 -4.91 26.21
N LEU A 233 -0.91 -4.82 27.43
CA LEU A 233 -0.14 -4.59 28.66
C LEU A 233 0.49 -5.90 29.19
N GLU A 234 -0.16 -7.04 28.97
CA GLU A 234 0.32 -8.38 29.36
C GLU A 234 1.34 -8.96 28.36
N ASN A 235 1.22 -8.64 27.07
CA ASN A 235 2.16 -9.08 26.02
C ASN A 235 3.29 -8.07 25.77
N ALA A 236 3.85 -7.48 26.82
CA ALA A 236 5.23 -7.01 26.70
C ALA A 236 6.08 -8.19 26.24
N PRO A 237 6.94 -8.09 25.20
CA PRO A 237 7.75 -9.20 24.82
C PRO A 237 8.55 -9.61 26.05
N LEU A 238 8.26 -10.82 26.48
CA LEU A 238 9.20 -11.68 27.17
C LEU A 238 10.57 -11.37 26.56
N ASN A 239 11.49 -10.91 27.41
CA ASN A 239 12.91 -10.60 27.19
C ASN A 239 13.45 -11.08 25.84
N GLU A 240 14.34 -10.33 25.17
CA GLU A 240 15.02 -10.70 23.91
C GLU A 240 15.51 -12.18 23.82
N ALA A 241 15.70 -12.86 24.95
CA ALA A 241 15.95 -14.30 25.07
C ALA A 241 14.76 -15.24 24.73
N ASN A 242 13.51 -14.78 24.69
CA ASN A 242 12.29 -15.58 24.47
C ASN A 242 11.62 -15.37 23.11
N LEU A 243 12.17 -14.52 22.23
CA LEU A 243 11.91 -14.62 20.79
C LEU A 243 12.44 -15.96 20.21
N ILE A 244 13.16 -16.74 21.03
CA ILE A 244 13.67 -18.09 20.74
C ILE A 244 12.66 -19.19 21.15
N THR A 245 11.53 -18.89 21.82
CA THR A 245 10.65 -19.95 22.39
C THR A 245 9.22 -19.97 21.88
N THR A 246 8.93 -19.38 20.71
CA THR A 246 7.85 -19.97 19.90
C THR A 246 8.40 -21.24 19.28
N ASN A 247 7.74 -22.37 19.51
CA ASN A 247 8.04 -23.65 18.87
C ASN A 247 7.76 -23.62 17.35
N SER A 248 8.06 -22.51 16.65
CA SER A 248 8.20 -22.48 15.20
C SER A 248 9.59 -23.00 14.89
N THR A 249 9.70 -24.27 14.53
CA THR A 249 10.94 -24.91 14.10
C THR A 249 11.52 -24.34 12.80
N SER A 250 10.87 -23.32 12.20
CA SER A 250 11.24 -22.73 10.93
C SER A 250 11.48 -21.22 11.10
N PRO A 251 12.60 -20.68 10.55
CA PRO A 251 12.90 -19.25 10.61
C PRO A 251 11.81 -18.43 9.87
N PRO A 252 11.59 -17.16 10.26
CA PRO A 252 10.67 -16.27 9.57
C PRO A 252 11.03 -16.17 8.08
N TYR A 253 10.04 -16.35 7.21
CA TYR A 253 10.22 -16.34 5.77
C TYR A 253 9.14 -15.53 5.08
N PHE A 254 9.59 -14.70 4.16
CA PHE A 254 8.78 -13.81 3.36
C PHE A 254 9.12 -13.96 1.89
N SER A 255 8.11 -13.86 1.03
CA SER A 255 8.33 -13.85 -0.43
C SER A 255 7.54 -12.72 -1.06
N PHE A 256 8.24 -11.77 -1.66
CA PHE A 256 7.64 -10.72 -2.46
C PHE A 256 7.50 -11.22 -3.90
N ARG A 257 6.27 -11.28 -4.40
CA ARG A 257 5.95 -11.72 -5.76
C ARG A 257 5.38 -10.55 -6.55
N TYR A 258 6.16 -10.06 -7.50
CA TYR A 258 5.72 -9.08 -8.49
C TYR A 258 5.37 -9.81 -9.79
N LEU A 259 4.16 -9.60 -10.31
CA LEU A 259 3.74 -10.10 -11.61
C LEU A 259 3.28 -8.95 -12.51
N THR A 260 3.49 -9.12 -13.80
CA THR A 260 2.82 -8.30 -14.83
C THR A 260 2.02 -9.19 -15.77
N PHE A 261 0.92 -8.67 -16.33
CA PHE A 261 0.13 -9.40 -17.32
C PHE A 261 -0.70 -8.48 -18.18
N ILE A 262 -0.99 -8.95 -19.39
CA ILE A 262 -1.92 -8.28 -20.29
C ILE A 262 -3.32 -8.88 -20.03
N PRO A 263 -4.29 -8.09 -19.53
CA PRO A 263 -5.61 -8.61 -19.18
C PRO A 263 -6.41 -9.10 -20.38
N ASP A 264 -6.16 -8.53 -21.56
CA ASP A 264 -6.90 -8.83 -22.77
C ASP A 264 -6.33 -10.08 -23.47
N TYR A 265 -7.14 -10.74 -24.31
CA TYR A 265 -6.69 -11.88 -25.11
C TYR A 265 -5.67 -11.48 -26.18
N ARG A 266 -5.89 -10.33 -26.81
CA ARG A 266 -4.98 -9.75 -27.81
C ARG A 266 -5.00 -8.24 -27.70
N VAL A 267 -3.90 -7.64 -28.09
CA VAL A 267 -3.64 -6.20 -28.01
C VAL A 267 -2.93 -5.74 -29.26
N ASP A 268 -3.16 -4.48 -29.63
CA ASP A 268 -2.57 -3.89 -30.83
C ASP A 268 -1.04 -3.86 -30.68
N ASN A 269 -0.31 -4.08 -31.77
CA ASN A 269 1.15 -4.01 -31.75
C ASN A 269 1.59 -2.56 -31.47
N PRO A 270 2.22 -2.27 -30.31
CA PRO A 270 2.61 -0.90 -29.96
C PRO A 270 3.81 -0.38 -30.75
N ILE A 271 4.40 -1.19 -31.63
CA ILE A 271 5.55 -0.81 -32.43
C ILE A 271 5.06 -0.10 -33.71
N PRO A 272 5.43 1.17 -33.92
CA PRO A 272 5.13 1.91 -35.13
C PRO A 272 5.54 1.14 -36.40
N GLY A 273 4.65 1.10 -37.39
CA GLY A 273 4.88 0.31 -38.60
C GLY A 273 4.66 -1.20 -38.45
N GLY A 274 4.15 -1.66 -37.31
CA GLY A 274 3.78 -3.07 -37.07
C GLY A 274 2.64 -3.61 -37.94
N GLY A 275 1.95 -2.76 -38.71
CA GLY A 275 0.85 -3.15 -39.59
C GLY A 275 -0.34 -3.74 -38.83
N ASN A 276 -1.16 -4.56 -39.52
CA ASN A 276 -2.30 -5.28 -38.92
C ASN A 276 -1.83 -6.52 -38.15
N THR A 277 -0.91 -6.33 -37.19
CA THR A 277 -0.42 -7.40 -36.31
C THR A 277 -0.74 -7.09 -34.85
N TYR A 278 -0.81 -8.15 -34.04
CA TYR A 278 -1.26 -8.08 -32.66
C TYR A 278 -0.38 -8.97 -31.78
N PHE A 279 -0.26 -8.61 -30.50
CA PHE A 279 0.36 -9.47 -29.50
C PHE A 279 -0.72 -10.20 -28.70
N LEU A 280 -0.49 -11.49 -28.42
CA LEU A 280 -1.34 -12.24 -27.51
C LEU A 280 -1.07 -11.84 -26.07
N GLY A 281 -2.15 -11.53 -25.36
CA GLY A 281 -2.13 -11.27 -23.92
C GLY A 281 -2.37 -12.53 -23.09
N ASN A 282 -2.45 -12.34 -21.78
CA ASN A 282 -2.63 -13.44 -20.83
C ASN A 282 -4.12 -13.78 -20.59
N ASN A 283 -5.04 -12.94 -21.07
CA ASN A 283 -6.49 -13.09 -20.94
C ASN A 283 -6.94 -13.44 -19.51
N ARG A 284 -6.47 -12.69 -18.51
CA ARG A 284 -6.70 -13.00 -17.10
C ARG A 284 -6.97 -11.76 -16.27
N ASN A 285 -7.43 -11.99 -15.04
CA ASN A 285 -7.50 -10.98 -13.99
C ASN A 285 -6.35 -11.17 -12.98
N PHE A 286 -6.29 -10.28 -11.99
CA PHE A 286 -5.34 -10.38 -10.89
C PHE A 286 -5.41 -11.74 -10.19
N ASN A 287 -4.27 -12.40 -10.06
CA ASN A 287 -4.19 -13.72 -9.43
C ASN A 287 -2.73 -14.04 -9.07
N VAL A 288 -2.44 -14.06 -7.77
CA VAL A 288 -1.10 -14.37 -7.22
C VAL A 288 -0.55 -15.73 -7.63
N LEU A 289 -1.42 -16.69 -8.00
CA LEU A 289 -1.04 -18.03 -8.43
C LEU A 289 -0.83 -18.15 -9.95
N ALA A 290 -1.15 -17.13 -10.74
CA ALA A 290 -1.03 -17.14 -12.19
C ALA A 290 0.40 -16.83 -12.69
N PHE A 291 1.43 -17.20 -11.93
CA PHE A 291 2.83 -16.90 -12.26
C PHE A 291 3.30 -17.54 -13.58
N ASN A 292 2.67 -18.64 -13.99
CA ASN A 292 2.92 -19.32 -15.27
C ASN A 292 2.11 -18.73 -16.44
N ASN A 293 1.29 -17.71 -16.19
CA ASN A 293 0.53 -16.95 -17.17
C ASN A 293 0.71 -15.44 -16.91
N SER A 294 1.96 -14.99 -16.78
CA SER A 294 2.36 -13.60 -16.54
C SER A 294 3.42 -13.19 -17.55
N LYS A 295 3.45 -11.92 -17.97
CA LYS A 295 4.54 -11.41 -18.82
C LYS A 295 5.88 -11.38 -18.10
N THR A 296 5.88 -10.93 -16.85
CA THR A 296 7.03 -11.02 -15.95
C THR A 296 6.61 -11.58 -14.59
N GLU A 297 7.50 -12.37 -13.99
CA GLU A 297 7.47 -12.77 -12.57
C GLU A 297 8.82 -12.42 -11.96
N GLN A 298 8.82 -11.68 -10.87
CA GLN A 298 9.97 -11.54 -9.99
C GLN A 298 9.58 -11.91 -8.57
N ASN A 299 10.32 -12.87 -8.02
CA ASN A 299 10.12 -13.38 -6.69
C ASN A 299 11.39 -13.16 -5.86
N ILE A 300 11.24 -12.48 -4.73
CA ILE A 300 12.32 -12.19 -3.79
C ILE A 300 11.98 -12.84 -2.46
N ASP A 301 12.74 -13.87 -2.12
CA ASP A 301 12.56 -14.70 -0.96
C ASP A 301 13.56 -14.26 0.11
N ILE A 302 13.10 -14.02 1.33
CA ILE A 302 13.92 -13.56 2.45
C ILE A 302 13.64 -14.46 3.65
N GLU A 303 14.67 -15.15 4.12
CA GLU A 303 14.61 -16.02 5.29
C GLU A 303 15.53 -15.49 6.40
N PHE A 304 14.97 -15.30 7.58
CA PHE A 304 15.67 -14.71 8.72
C PHE A 304 16.33 -15.79 9.61
N ASP A 305 17.35 -16.46 9.08
CA ASP A 305 18.03 -17.62 9.69
C ASP A 305 18.51 -17.39 11.13
N GLN A 306 19.11 -16.24 11.42
CA GLN A 306 19.57 -15.83 12.76
C GLN A 306 19.40 -14.32 12.94
N PRO A 307 19.45 -13.76 14.18
CA PRO A 307 19.29 -12.33 14.43
C PRO A 307 20.08 -11.42 13.50
N ASN A 308 21.25 -11.83 13.02
CA ASN A 308 22.08 -11.04 12.08
C ASN A 308 22.34 -11.73 10.73
N ASN A 309 21.71 -12.87 10.45
CA ASN A 309 21.92 -13.61 9.21
C ASN A 309 20.60 -13.78 8.47
N SER A 310 20.62 -13.63 7.15
CA SER A 310 19.47 -13.89 6.31
C SER A 310 19.91 -14.40 4.96
N THR A 311 19.19 -15.37 4.44
CA THR A 311 19.35 -15.86 3.08
C THR A 311 18.36 -15.18 2.15
N TYR A 312 18.82 -14.94 0.93
CA TYR A 312 18.02 -14.33 -0.14
C TYR A 312 17.88 -15.30 -1.30
N GLY A 313 16.66 -15.51 -1.74
CA GLY A 313 16.34 -16.16 -3.00
C GLY A 313 15.84 -15.12 -4.00
N HIS A 314 16.26 -15.24 -5.25
CA HIS A 314 15.76 -14.42 -6.35
C HIS A 314 15.39 -15.33 -7.50
N ARG A 315 14.11 -15.34 -7.86
CA ARG A 315 13.59 -16.10 -9.00
C ARG A 315 12.93 -15.13 -9.96
N VAL A 316 13.28 -15.26 -11.23
CA VAL A 316 12.67 -14.49 -12.30
C VAL A 316 12.12 -15.42 -13.36
N ARG A 317 11.01 -15.02 -13.98
CA ARG A 317 10.48 -15.64 -15.19
C ARG A 317 9.93 -14.57 -16.12
N ASN A 318 9.96 -14.86 -17.40
CA ASN A 318 9.31 -14.05 -18.42
C ASN A 318 8.70 -14.97 -19.47
N ASP A 319 7.49 -14.62 -19.89
CA ASP A 319 6.70 -15.40 -20.84
C ASP A 319 7.16 -15.14 -22.28
N SER A 320 6.80 -16.07 -23.17
CA SER A 320 6.97 -15.84 -24.60
C SER A 320 5.95 -14.80 -25.09
N THR A 321 6.40 -13.99 -26.03
CA THR A 321 5.56 -13.05 -26.77
C THR A 321 5.20 -13.68 -28.11
N THR A 322 3.89 -13.76 -28.40
CA THR A 322 3.38 -14.32 -29.66
C THR A 322 2.75 -13.21 -30.50
N LEU A 323 3.27 -13.05 -31.71
CA LEU A 323 2.77 -12.12 -32.73
C LEU A 323 1.78 -12.87 -33.64
N VAL A 324 0.62 -12.27 -33.88
CA VAL A 324 -0.44 -12.83 -34.74
C VAL A 324 -0.90 -11.81 -35.79
N ASP A 325 -1.49 -12.31 -36.87
CA ASP A 325 -2.19 -11.49 -37.86
C ASP A 325 -3.62 -11.11 -37.41
N GLU A 326 -4.35 -10.36 -38.25
CA GLU A 326 -5.75 -9.95 -38.02
C GLU A 326 -6.73 -11.12 -37.78
N ASN A 327 -6.41 -12.30 -38.31
CA ASN A 327 -7.19 -13.53 -38.19
C ASN A 327 -6.74 -14.41 -37.02
N ASN A 328 -5.81 -13.94 -36.18
CA ASN A 328 -5.15 -14.67 -35.09
C ASN A 328 -4.28 -15.85 -35.52
N ASN A 329 -3.83 -15.90 -36.78
CA ASN A 329 -2.81 -16.88 -37.16
C ASN A 329 -1.47 -16.48 -36.55
N VAL A 330 -0.77 -17.45 -35.93
CA VAL A 330 0.55 -17.21 -35.36
C VAL A 330 1.54 -16.91 -36.48
N ILE A 331 2.12 -15.72 -36.43
CA ILE A 331 3.22 -15.31 -37.29
C ILE A 331 4.52 -15.84 -36.69
N GLU A 332 4.77 -15.52 -35.41
CA GLU A 332 6.01 -15.88 -34.73
C GLU A 332 5.83 -15.86 -33.20
N THR A 333 6.64 -16.63 -32.49
CA THR A 333 6.74 -16.59 -31.02
C THR A 333 8.20 -16.47 -30.61
N ARG A 334 8.52 -15.49 -29.76
CA ARG A 334 9.86 -15.25 -29.22
C ARG A 334 9.77 -14.98 -27.74
N THR A 335 10.79 -15.37 -26.98
CA THR A 335 10.89 -15.02 -25.57
C THR A 335 11.56 -13.66 -25.43
N ALA A 336 10.98 -12.77 -24.61
CA ALA A 336 11.56 -11.47 -24.29
C ALA A 336 12.98 -11.65 -23.74
N ASN A 337 13.92 -10.78 -24.13
CA ASN A 337 15.24 -10.79 -23.53
C ASN A 337 15.20 -9.99 -22.23
N CYS A 338 15.04 -10.68 -21.10
CA CYS A 338 15.06 -10.08 -19.76
C CYS A 338 16.36 -10.41 -19.01
N THR A 339 17.41 -10.86 -19.71
CA THR A 339 18.60 -11.46 -19.09
C THR A 339 19.87 -11.01 -19.77
N THR A 340 20.44 -9.88 -19.37
CA THR A 340 21.90 -9.74 -19.28
C THR A 340 22.25 -8.60 -18.35
N SER A 341 23.12 -8.88 -17.37
CA SER A 341 24.09 -8.07 -16.60
C SER A 341 24.00 -6.53 -16.45
N ASN A 342 22.98 -5.82 -16.94
CA ASN A 342 22.70 -4.39 -16.81
C ASN A 342 21.25 -3.98 -17.19
N GLY A 343 20.29 -4.90 -17.42
CA GLY A 343 18.91 -4.48 -17.73
C GLY A 343 17.94 -5.62 -18.00
N GLY A 344 17.26 -6.13 -16.97
CA GLY A 344 16.14 -7.04 -17.20
C GLY A 344 15.39 -7.42 -15.92
N PHE A 345 16.13 -7.88 -14.92
CA PHE A 345 15.66 -7.94 -13.55
C PHE A 345 16.81 -7.64 -12.61
N ASP A 346 16.69 -6.57 -11.83
CA ASP A 346 17.71 -6.18 -10.87
C ASP A 346 17.29 -6.56 -9.45
N LEU A 347 18.27 -6.95 -8.63
CA LEU A 347 18.15 -7.11 -7.19
C LEU A 347 19.35 -6.45 -6.51
N PHE A 348 19.08 -5.39 -5.74
CA PHE A 348 20.06 -4.69 -4.93
C PHE A 348 19.82 -5.05 -3.46
N LEU A 349 20.85 -5.52 -2.76
CA LEU A 349 20.78 -5.78 -1.32
C LEU A 349 21.46 -4.64 -0.58
N TYR A 350 20.72 -3.96 0.29
CA TYR A 350 21.29 -2.89 1.10
C TYR A 350 22.02 -3.47 2.32
N ASN A 351 23.07 -2.78 2.78
CA ASN A 351 23.92 -3.27 3.86
C ASN A 351 23.13 -3.38 5.20
N PRO A 352 23.10 -4.55 5.87
CA PRO A 352 22.34 -4.75 7.10
C PRO A 352 22.77 -3.86 8.27
N HIS A 353 24.00 -3.33 8.25
CA HIS A 353 24.50 -2.45 9.32
C HIS A 353 23.71 -1.13 9.43
N SER A 354 23.01 -0.70 8.38
CA SER A 354 22.25 0.56 8.36
C SER A 354 20.83 0.45 8.95
N PHE A 355 20.23 -0.75 9.04
CA PHE A 355 18.82 -0.94 9.45
C PHE A 355 18.63 -1.93 10.61
N GLY A 356 19.71 -2.56 11.09
CA GLY A 356 19.69 -3.46 12.24
C GLY A 356 19.44 -4.93 11.93
N ALA A 357 19.64 -5.75 12.97
CA ALA A 357 19.51 -7.21 12.97
C ALA A 357 18.14 -7.69 12.41
N ASN A 358 17.08 -7.00 12.80
CA ASN A 358 15.70 -7.43 12.62
C ASN A 358 15.01 -6.92 11.36
N ALA A 359 15.67 -6.12 10.52
CA ALA A 359 15.10 -5.62 9.28
C ALA A 359 16.02 -5.93 8.09
N LYS A 360 15.43 -6.05 6.90
CA LYS A 360 16.13 -6.22 5.62
C LYS A 360 15.53 -5.26 4.61
N LYS A 361 16.41 -4.60 3.85
CA LYS A 361 16.03 -3.73 2.73
C LYS A 361 16.61 -4.30 1.44
N PHE A 362 15.81 -4.31 0.38
CA PHE A 362 16.23 -4.68 -0.96
C PHE A 362 15.63 -3.72 -1.98
N GLY A 363 16.29 -3.57 -3.14
CA GLY A 363 15.78 -2.89 -4.31
C GLY A 363 15.55 -3.91 -5.41
N ALA A 364 14.49 -3.74 -6.18
CA ALA A 364 14.11 -4.63 -7.26
C ALA A 364 13.62 -3.83 -8.46
N GLY A 365 13.95 -4.27 -9.66
CA GLY A 365 13.46 -3.64 -10.87
C GLY A 365 13.36 -4.60 -12.04
N THR A 366 12.73 -4.14 -13.11
CA THR A 366 12.67 -4.85 -14.39
C THR A 366 12.92 -3.94 -15.58
N ASP A 367 13.41 -4.54 -16.64
CA ASP A 367 13.62 -3.93 -17.94
C ASP A 367 13.42 -4.98 -19.05
N CYS A 368 12.16 -5.41 -19.22
CA CYS A 368 11.82 -6.54 -20.09
C CYS A 368 11.26 -6.07 -21.43
N GLY A 369 12.08 -6.13 -22.49
CA GLY A 369 11.70 -5.65 -23.81
C GLY A 369 10.89 -6.60 -24.68
N ILE A 370 10.12 -6.01 -25.60
CA ILE A 370 9.40 -6.75 -26.65
C ILE A 370 10.44 -7.39 -27.60
N PRO A 371 10.43 -8.72 -27.82
CA PRO A 371 11.45 -9.40 -28.64
C PRO A 371 11.27 -9.25 -30.16
N PHE A 372 10.44 -8.29 -30.58
CA PHE A 372 10.07 -8.02 -31.96
C PHE A 372 10.34 -6.56 -32.28
N GLY A 373 10.59 -6.28 -33.56
CA GLY A 373 10.80 -4.93 -34.04
C GLY A 373 12.20 -4.37 -33.75
N PRO A 374 12.35 -3.05 -33.82
CA PRO A 374 13.64 -2.38 -33.72
C PRO A 374 14.13 -2.32 -32.27
N SER A 375 15.41 -1.99 -32.07
CA SER A 375 16.05 -1.91 -30.75
C SER A 375 15.47 -0.83 -29.82
N PHE A 376 14.49 -0.05 -30.27
CA PHE A 376 13.81 1.00 -29.50
C PHE A 376 12.39 0.59 -29.06
N ALA A 377 11.95 -0.65 -29.31
CA ALA A 377 10.68 -1.12 -28.81
C ALA A 377 10.60 -0.92 -27.27
N PRO A 378 9.45 -0.50 -26.73
CA PRO A 378 9.35 -0.18 -25.33
C PRO A 378 9.43 -1.45 -24.47
N ASN A 379 9.89 -1.27 -23.23
CA ASN A 379 10.07 -2.33 -22.26
C ASN A 379 8.96 -2.27 -21.21
N ILE A 380 8.70 -3.38 -20.53
CA ILE A 380 7.97 -3.35 -19.27
C ILE A 380 8.98 -2.96 -18.19
N ASN A 381 8.74 -1.83 -17.54
CA ASN A 381 9.55 -1.26 -16.48
C ASN A 381 8.76 -1.10 -15.17
N TYR A 382 9.41 -1.51 -14.09
CA TYR A 382 9.04 -1.16 -12.73
C TYR A 382 10.31 -1.13 -11.88
N GLY A 383 10.28 -0.38 -10.79
CA GLY A 383 11.37 -0.31 -9.83
C GLY A 383 10.83 0.00 -8.44
N TYR A 384 11.29 -0.73 -7.42
CA TYR A 384 10.84 -0.53 -6.06
C TYR A 384 11.89 -0.95 -5.04
N ASP A 385 11.89 -0.27 -3.90
CA ASP A 385 12.54 -0.72 -2.68
C ASP A 385 11.53 -1.45 -1.80
N GLY A 386 11.95 -2.56 -1.20
CA GLY A 386 11.22 -3.30 -0.19
C GLY A 386 11.96 -3.31 1.14
N TRP A 387 11.20 -3.19 2.23
CA TRP A 387 11.63 -3.33 3.61
C TRP A 387 10.79 -4.45 4.24
N ILE A 388 11.44 -5.33 4.97
CA ILE A 388 10.78 -6.40 5.72
C ILE A 388 11.44 -6.55 7.08
N GLU A 389 10.63 -6.60 8.12
CA GLU A 389 11.03 -6.89 9.48
C GLU A 389 10.82 -8.36 9.82
N ARG A 390 11.60 -8.85 10.79
CA ARG A 390 11.58 -10.25 11.24
C ARG A 390 10.19 -10.66 11.77
N ASP A 391 9.44 -9.72 12.34
CA ASP A 391 8.08 -9.93 12.83
C ASP A 391 7.01 -9.93 11.71
N GLY A 392 7.43 -9.59 10.48
CA GLY A 392 6.62 -9.61 9.28
C GLY A 392 5.90 -8.31 8.96
N ASP A 393 6.32 -7.19 9.53
CA ASP A 393 5.97 -5.88 9.03
C ASP A 393 6.82 -5.46 7.85
N TRP A 394 6.21 -4.76 6.91
CA TRP A 394 6.85 -4.50 5.62
C TRP A 394 6.47 -3.14 5.07
N ARG A 395 7.32 -2.66 4.17
CA ARG A 395 7.05 -1.49 3.32
C ARG A 395 7.57 -1.77 1.92
N VAL A 396 6.89 -1.26 0.91
CA VAL A 396 7.35 -1.25 -0.48
C VAL A 396 7.07 0.12 -1.07
N ALA A 397 8.09 0.77 -1.64
CA ALA A 397 7.94 2.05 -2.30
C ALA A 397 8.65 2.03 -3.66
N GLY A 398 8.01 2.58 -4.69
CA GLY A 398 8.51 2.48 -6.05
C GLY A 398 7.64 3.15 -7.09
N SER A 399 7.86 2.75 -8.34
CA SER A 399 7.04 3.16 -9.48
C SER A 399 7.00 2.07 -10.55
N HIS A 400 6.01 2.17 -11.42
CA HIS A 400 5.87 1.27 -12.55
C HIS A 400 5.16 1.96 -13.72
N ASP A 401 5.35 1.44 -14.93
CA ASP A 401 4.63 1.87 -16.13
C ASP A 401 3.11 1.73 -15.94
N GLN A 402 2.32 2.49 -16.69
CA GLN A 402 0.86 2.36 -16.60
C GLN A 402 0.27 1.31 -17.54
N ALA A 403 1.11 0.59 -18.28
CA ALA A 403 0.78 -0.62 -18.99
C ALA A 403 1.96 -1.62 -18.89
N PRO A 404 1.73 -2.94 -18.83
CA PRO A 404 0.45 -3.64 -18.77
C PRO A 404 -0.15 -3.57 -17.34
N SER A 405 -0.86 -4.59 -16.87
CA SER A 405 -1.34 -4.62 -15.47
C SER A 405 -0.24 -5.11 -14.53
N HIS A 406 -0.15 -4.51 -13.34
CA HIS A 406 0.87 -4.79 -12.33
C HIS A 406 0.24 -5.29 -11.03
N GLU A 407 0.86 -6.29 -10.41
CA GLU A 407 0.41 -6.83 -9.12
C GLU A 407 1.59 -7.25 -8.25
N LEU A 408 1.52 -6.90 -6.97
CA LEU A 408 2.56 -7.23 -5.98
C LEU A 408 1.92 -7.83 -4.74
N TYR A 409 2.52 -8.92 -4.26
CA TYR A 409 2.05 -9.67 -3.10
C TYR A 409 3.20 -10.00 -2.16
N ILE A 410 2.88 -10.17 -0.88
CA ILE A 410 3.80 -10.74 0.12
C ILE A 410 3.24 -12.05 0.66
N TYR A 411 4.03 -13.12 0.57
CA TYR A 411 3.76 -14.39 1.26
C TYR A 411 4.39 -14.39 2.64
N LYS A 412 3.70 -14.95 3.63
CA LYS A 412 4.25 -15.21 4.97
C LYS A 412 4.16 -16.70 5.28
N ARG A 413 5.30 -17.36 5.55
CA ARG A 413 5.32 -18.80 5.86
C ARG A 413 4.50 -19.15 7.09
N SER A 414 4.51 -18.28 8.11
CA SER A 414 3.79 -18.47 9.38
C SER A 414 2.27 -18.60 9.21
N THR A 415 1.69 -17.96 8.20
CA THR A 415 0.26 -18.05 7.87
C THR A 415 -0.02 -18.86 6.62
N SER A 416 1.03 -19.29 5.90
CA SER A 416 0.95 -19.93 4.59
C SER A 416 0.04 -19.20 3.61
N SER A 417 0.05 -17.86 3.66
CA SER A 417 -0.88 -17.03 2.91
C SER A 417 -0.18 -15.85 2.22
N TYR A 418 -0.78 -15.42 1.12
CA TYR A 418 -0.42 -14.18 0.44
C TYR A 418 -1.30 -13.03 0.90
N THR A 419 -0.69 -11.87 1.11
CA THR A 419 -1.38 -10.59 1.26
C THR A 419 -1.12 -9.75 0.01
N THR A 420 -2.18 -9.18 -0.57
CA THR A 420 -2.04 -8.19 -1.66
C THR A 420 -1.36 -6.95 -1.13
N ILE A 421 -0.26 -6.52 -1.77
CA ILE A 421 0.35 -5.21 -1.53
C ILE A 421 -0.38 -4.20 -2.40
N PHE A 422 -0.39 -4.41 -3.73
CA PHE A 422 -1.22 -3.64 -4.66
C PHE A 422 -1.59 -4.45 -5.90
N GLN A 423 -2.61 -3.95 -6.60
CA GLN A 423 -3.06 -4.38 -7.92
C GLN A 423 -3.42 -3.13 -8.72
N THR A 424 -2.72 -2.88 -9.83
CA THR A 424 -2.98 -1.74 -10.72
C THR A 424 -3.35 -2.27 -12.10
N SER A 425 -4.53 -1.90 -12.59
CA SER A 425 -4.97 -2.23 -13.94
C SER A 425 -4.25 -1.35 -14.95
N ALA A 426 -3.95 -1.90 -16.13
CA ALA A 426 -3.40 -1.13 -17.23
C ALA A 426 -4.34 0.02 -17.62
N LYS A 427 -3.77 1.16 -18.03
CA LYS A 427 -4.51 2.23 -18.72
C LYS A 427 -5.15 1.65 -19.98
N ARG A 428 -6.31 2.21 -20.35
CA ARG A 428 -7.10 1.76 -21.49
C ARG A 428 -7.44 2.94 -22.38
N LYS A 429 -7.44 2.68 -23.68
CA LYS A 429 -7.92 3.62 -24.71
C LYS A 429 -9.44 3.74 -24.63
N SER A 430 -10.01 4.73 -25.33
CA SER A 430 -11.45 4.96 -25.40
C SER A 430 -12.23 3.72 -25.89
N ASN A 431 -11.60 2.92 -26.76
CA ASN A 431 -12.14 1.67 -27.29
C ASN A 431 -12.07 0.47 -26.31
N GLY A 432 -11.57 0.70 -25.09
CA GLY A 432 -11.49 -0.29 -24.02
C GLY A 432 -10.30 -1.25 -24.11
N LYS A 433 -9.41 -1.17 -25.11
CA LYS A 433 -8.18 -1.97 -25.15
C LYS A 433 -7.10 -1.38 -24.24
N VAL A 434 -6.17 -2.22 -23.79
CA VAL A 434 -4.96 -1.75 -23.09
C VAL A 434 -4.22 -0.70 -23.94
N ASP A 435 -3.85 0.39 -23.29
CA ASP A 435 -3.08 1.46 -23.90
C ASP A 435 -1.58 1.25 -23.67
N PHE A 436 -0.91 0.66 -24.65
CA PHE A 436 0.53 0.43 -24.60
C PHE A 436 1.38 1.64 -24.95
N ASP A 437 0.77 2.79 -25.27
CA ASP A 437 1.55 4.02 -25.37
C ASP A 437 2.19 4.33 -24.00
N TYR A 438 1.56 3.90 -22.90
CA TYR A 438 2.11 3.97 -21.53
C TYR A 438 3.26 2.99 -21.19
N LEU A 439 3.75 2.18 -22.15
CA LEU A 439 5.02 1.44 -22.00
C LEU A 439 6.24 2.30 -22.36
N TRP A 440 6.02 3.42 -23.06
CA TRP A 440 7.14 4.21 -23.54
C TRP A 440 7.79 5.01 -22.40
N PRO A 441 9.12 5.11 -22.36
CA PRO A 441 9.86 5.63 -21.21
C PRO A 441 9.63 7.13 -20.92
N PHE A 442 9.07 7.88 -21.88
CA PHE A 442 8.68 9.27 -21.69
C PHE A 442 7.28 9.44 -21.08
N MET A 443 6.50 8.37 -20.99
CA MET A 443 5.17 8.42 -20.39
C MET A 443 5.24 8.47 -18.87
N PRO A 444 4.24 9.07 -18.19
CA PRO A 444 4.26 9.17 -16.75
C PRO A 444 4.07 7.81 -16.08
N ASN A 445 4.95 7.49 -15.13
CA ASN A 445 4.78 6.33 -14.25
C ASN A 445 3.74 6.58 -13.17
N LYS A 446 3.17 5.48 -12.66
CA LYS A 446 2.44 5.45 -11.39
C LYS A 446 3.43 5.25 -10.25
N HIS A 447 3.31 6.05 -9.20
CA HIS A 447 4.15 5.97 -8.01
C HIS A 447 3.39 5.34 -6.84
N PHE A 448 4.09 4.57 -6.01
CA PHE A 448 3.48 3.95 -4.84
C PHE A 448 4.38 3.91 -3.61
N ASP A 449 3.78 3.99 -2.42
CA ASP A 449 4.42 3.76 -1.12
C ASP A 449 3.44 3.08 -0.17
N ILE A 450 3.73 1.83 0.15
CA ILE A 450 2.77 0.91 0.74
C ILE A 450 3.40 0.23 1.95
N SER A 451 2.73 0.21 3.10
CA SER A 451 3.24 -0.49 4.30
C SER A 451 2.15 -1.27 5.03
N GLY A 452 2.52 -2.38 5.69
CA GLY A 452 1.59 -3.26 6.39
C GLY A 452 2.17 -4.44 7.16
#